data_AF-A0AAU8CGX8-F1
#
_entry.id   AF-A0AAU8CGX8-F1
#
_cell.length_a   1.000
_cell.length_b   1.000
_cell.length_c   1.000
_cell.angle_alpha   90.00
_cell.angle_beta   90.00
_cell.angle_gamma   90.00
#
_symmetry.space_group_name_H-M   'P 1'
#
loop_
_entity.id
_entity.type
_entity.pdbx_description
1 polymer ?
#
loop_
_entity_poly.entity_id
_entity_poly.type
_entity_poly.pdbx_seq_one_letter_code
_entity_poly.pdbx_strand_id
1 'polypeptide(L)' 'MSNPDGQSTDVSELSPEQRLEPPNTRLLNAGIVTINDMETLRECVAYENANQQRIPILRRLKGRANEIRTEDD' A
#
# COMPACT_ATOMS: atom_id res chain seq x y z
N MET A 1 -13.12 -14.83 -28.19
CA MET A 1 -12.05 -14.16 -27.42
C MET A 1 -12.68 -12.99 -26.69
N SER A 2 -12.80 -13.04 -25.37
CA SER A 2 -13.26 -11.91 -24.55
C SER A 2 -12.61 -11.99 -23.16
N ASN A 3 -11.41 -11.44 -23.05
CA ASN A 3 -10.89 -10.84 -21.83
C ASN A 3 -10.80 -9.33 -22.15
N PRO A 4 -11.07 -8.41 -21.21
CA PRO A 4 -10.23 -8.34 -20.01
C PRO A 4 -10.95 -8.04 -18.69
N ASP A 5 -10.36 -8.59 -17.62
CA ASP A 5 -10.26 -8.04 -16.27
C ASP A 5 -10.67 -6.57 -16.15
N GLY A 6 -11.92 -6.36 -15.76
CA GLY A 6 -12.46 -5.07 -15.34
C GLY A 6 -12.66 -4.98 -13.83
N GLN A 7 -12.02 -5.86 -13.04
CA GLN A 7 -12.01 -5.71 -11.59
C GLN A 7 -10.96 -4.67 -11.23
N SER A 8 -11.32 -3.40 -11.44
CA SER A 8 -10.70 -2.28 -10.76
C SER A 8 -11.01 -2.44 -9.29
N THR A 9 -10.32 -3.35 -8.62
CA THR A 9 -10.32 -3.44 -7.16
C THR A 9 -9.84 -2.07 -6.71
N ASP A 10 -10.76 -1.25 -6.23
CA ASP A 10 -10.41 0.05 -5.70
C ASP A 10 -9.43 -0.24 -4.56
N VAL A 11 -8.19 0.13 -4.79
CA VAL A 11 -7.09 -0.14 -3.88
C VAL A 11 -7.28 0.53 -2.53
N SER A 12 -8.21 1.50 -2.41
CA SER A 12 -8.65 2.08 -1.14
C SER A 12 -9.55 1.11 -0.34
N GLU A 13 -10.24 0.18 -1.00
CA GLU A 13 -11.07 -0.85 -0.35
C GLU A 13 -10.26 -2.03 0.21
N LEU A 14 -8.97 -2.15 -0.15
CA LEU A 14 -8.12 -3.21 0.37
C LEU A 14 -7.80 -2.98 1.86
N SER A 15 -7.72 -4.05 2.66
CA SER A 15 -7.22 -3.95 4.03
C SER A 15 -5.69 -3.80 4.05
N PRO A 16 -5.09 -3.32 5.16
CA PRO A 16 -3.64 -3.31 5.34
C PRO A 16 -2.99 -4.68 5.08
N GLU A 17 -3.66 -5.76 5.50
CA GLU A 17 -3.25 -7.16 5.25
C GLU A 17 -3.17 -7.45 3.76
N GLN A 18 -4.23 -7.17 3.01
CA GLN A 18 -4.27 -7.45 1.57
C GLN A 18 -3.20 -6.69 0.78
N ARG A 19 -2.81 -5.50 1.25
CA ARG A 19 -1.73 -4.71 0.64
C ARG A 19 -0.33 -5.22 1.02
N LEU A 20 -0.14 -5.79 2.22
CA LEU A 20 1.18 -6.07 2.80
C LEU A 20 1.53 -7.56 2.94
N GLU A 21 0.58 -8.48 2.82
CA GLU A 21 0.78 -9.92 2.90
C GLU A 21 1.35 -10.60 1.64
N PRO A 22 1.22 -10.09 0.40
CA PRO A 22 1.74 -10.80 -0.76
C PRO A 22 3.26 -11.06 -0.66
N PRO A 23 3.73 -12.32 -0.79
CA PRO A 23 5.17 -12.63 -0.79
C PRO A 23 5.88 -12.07 -2.04
N ASN A 24 5.10 -11.76 -3.07
CA ASN A 24 5.57 -11.11 -4.27
C ASN A 24 5.86 -9.64 -4.01
N THR A 25 7.15 -9.32 -3.92
CA THR A 25 7.63 -7.96 -3.66
C THR A 25 7.03 -6.96 -4.62
N ARG A 26 6.85 -7.31 -5.91
CA ARG A 26 6.21 -6.45 -6.94
C ARG A 26 4.78 -6.06 -6.58
N LEU A 27 3.96 -7.02 -6.13
CA LEU A 27 2.57 -6.75 -5.74
C LEU A 27 2.51 -5.90 -4.48
N LEU A 28 3.40 -6.16 -3.51
CA LEU A 28 3.51 -5.36 -2.30
C LEU A 28 3.79 -3.90 -2.62
N ASN A 29 4.74 -3.63 -3.53
CA ASN A 29 5.06 -2.24 -3.86
C ASN A 29 4.15 -1.58 -4.90
N ALA A 30 3.40 -2.35 -5.69
CA ALA A 30 2.20 -1.83 -6.34
C ALA A 30 1.16 -1.37 -5.30
N GLY A 31 0.86 -2.21 -4.30
CA GLY A 31 -0.10 -1.90 -3.24
C GLY A 31 0.26 -0.68 -2.40
N ILE A 32 1.56 -0.42 -2.15
CA ILE A 32 2.01 0.79 -1.45
C ILE A 32 1.86 2.04 -2.32
N VAL A 33 2.26 1.98 -3.59
CA VAL A 33 2.20 3.15 -4.50
C VAL A 33 0.76 3.61 -4.72
N THR A 34 -0.19 2.69 -4.65
CA THR A 34 -1.61 3.01 -4.83
C THR A 34 -2.28 3.62 -3.60
N ILE A 35 -1.60 3.73 -2.45
CA ILE A 35 -2.12 4.43 -1.28
C ILE A 35 -2.08 5.94 -1.56
N ASN A 36 -3.23 6.61 -1.54
CA ASN A 36 -3.32 8.03 -1.92
C ASN A 36 -3.67 8.95 -0.75
N ASP A 37 -3.94 8.40 0.43
CA ASP A 37 -4.33 9.17 1.60
C ASP A 37 -3.49 8.79 2.83
N MET A 38 -3.36 9.75 3.75
CA MET A 38 -2.54 9.59 4.95
C MET A 38 -3.18 8.70 6.02
N GLU A 39 -4.48 8.47 5.98
CA GLU A 39 -5.20 7.61 6.93
C GLU A 39 -4.87 6.14 6.66
N THR A 40 -5.11 5.67 5.44
CA THR A 40 -4.76 4.34 4.95
C THR A 40 -3.28 4.03 5.13
N LEU A 41 -2.41 5.02 4.87
CA LEU A 41 -0.97 4.85 5.05
C LEU A 41 -0.60 4.58 6.51
N ARG A 42 -1.24 5.28 7.46
CA ARG A 42 -1.02 5.09 8.90
C ARG A 42 -1.49 3.71 9.34
N GLU A 43 -2.61 3.21 8.84
CA GLU A 43 -3.05 1.85 9.11
C GLU A 43 -2.05 0.81 8.63
N CYS A 44 -1.48 0.99 7.43
CA CYS A 44 -0.42 0.13 6.90
C CYS A 44 0.84 0.15 7.78
N VAL A 45 1.24 1.32 8.31
CA VAL A 45 2.37 1.44 9.24
C VAL A 45 2.06 0.76 10.58
N ALA A 46 0.85 0.96 11.13
CA ALA A 46 0.44 0.35 12.39
C ALA A 46 0.40 -1.18 12.27
N TYR A 47 -0.15 -1.71 11.17
CA TYR A 47 -0.16 -3.13 10.87
C TYR A 47 1.26 -3.70 10.81
N GLU A 48 2.18 -3.07 10.05
CA GLU A 48 3.55 -3.58 9.95
C GLU A 48 4.27 -3.51 11.30
N ASN A 49 4.03 -2.46 12.10
CA ASN A 49 4.60 -2.32 13.44
C ASN A 49 4.08 -3.37 14.44
N ALA A 50 2.84 -3.82 14.29
CA ALA A 50 2.21 -4.83 15.16
C ALA A 50 2.51 -6.28 14.75
N ASN A 51 2.92 -6.51 13.49
CA ASN A 51 3.13 -7.85 12.94
C ASN A 51 4.62 -8.13 12.72
N GLN A 52 5.12 -7.99 11.48
CA GLN A 52 6.43 -8.49 11.08
C GLN A 52 7.56 -7.44 11.17
N GLN A 53 7.23 -6.17 11.39
CA GLN A 53 8.16 -5.05 11.51
C GLN A 53 9.22 -5.01 10.39
N ARG A 54 8.82 -5.32 9.16
CA ARG A 54 9.70 -5.37 7.98
C ARG A 54 10.18 -3.96 7.65
N ILE A 55 11.39 -3.63 8.10
CA ILE A 55 12.04 -2.33 7.87
C ILE A 55 12.02 -1.88 6.40
N PRO A 56 12.23 -2.75 5.38
CA PRO A 56 12.17 -2.34 3.99
C PRO A 56 10.79 -1.80 3.56
N ILE A 57 9.72 -2.32 4.15
CA ILE A 57 8.34 -1.88 3.89
C ILE A 57 8.06 -0.56 4.58
N LEU A 58 8.45 -0.42 5.85
CA LEU A 58 8.32 0.83 6.60
C LEU A 58 9.05 1.99 5.90
N ARG A 59 10.21 1.74 5.29
CA ARG A 59 10.92 2.76 4.47
C ARG A 59 10.13 3.17 3.23
N ARG A 60 9.48 2.21 2.55
CA ARG A 60 8.63 2.48 1.38
C ARG A 60 7.38 3.26 1.77
N LEU A 61 6.71 2.88 2.86
CA LEU A 61 5.58 3.62 3.42
C LEU A 61 5.97 5.05 3.79
N LYS A 62 7.15 5.25 4.39
CA LYS A 62 7.69 6.60 4.64
C LYS A 62 7.88 7.40 3.35
N GLY A 63 8.41 6.78 2.30
CA GLY A 63 8.56 7.41 0.98
C GLY A 63 7.21 7.87 0.43
N ARG A 64 6.23 6.97 0.40
CA ARG A 64 4.88 7.30 -0.07
C ARG A 64 4.22 8.41 0.75
N ALA A 65 4.43 8.43 2.06
CA ALA A 65 3.93 9.50 2.93
C ALA A 65 4.54 10.87 2.61
N ASN A 66 5.75 10.93 2.07
CA ASN A 66 6.34 12.19 1.63
C ASN A 66 5.78 12.63 0.27
N GLU A 67 5.55 11.67 -0.64
CA GLU A 67 4.92 11.92 -1.93
C GLU A 67 3.51 12.51 -1.75
N ILE A 68 2.65 11.88 -0.95
CA ILE A 68 1.29 12.37 -0.66
C ILE A 68 1.33 13.81 -0.13
N ARG A 69 2.22 14.11 0.83
CA ARG A 69 2.37 15.46 1.37
C ARG A 69 2.85 16.50 0.35
N THR A 70 3.60 16.06 -0.67
CA THR A 70 4.09 16.94 -1.74
C THR A 70 3.02 17.12 -2.82
N GLU A 71 2.15 16.13 -3.03
CA GLU A 71 1.02 16.20 -3.95
C GLU A 71 -0.13 17.06 -3.39
N ASP A 72 -0.25 17.16 -2.06
CA ASP A 72 -1.25 17.99 -1.36
C ASP A 72 -0.86 19.49 -1.22
N ASP A 73 0.39 19.88 -1.50
CA ASP A 73 0.94 21.26 -1.43
C ASP A 73 0.88 21.97 -2.80
#